data_AF-A0A351KZZ1-F1
#
_entry.id   AF-A0A351KZZ1-F1
#
_cell.length_a   1.000
_cell.length_b   1.000
_cell.length_c   1.000
_cell.angle_alpha   90.00
_cell.angle_beta   90.00
_cell.angle_gamma   90.00
#
_symmetry.space_group_name_H-M   'P 1'
#
loop_
_entity.id
_entity.type
_entity.pdbx_description
1 polymer ?
#
loop_
_entity_poly.entity_id
_entity_poly.type
_entity_poly.pdbx_seq_one_letter_code
_entity_poly.pdbx_strand_id
1 'polypeptide(L)' 'MESSTVTIGSTSYKTLQELAARSGESIQEILEKAIEQYRRQKFLEEANQAYAALRNNPEAWASEIEEREAWDVTLADGLE' A
#
# COMPACT_ATOMS: atom_id res chain seq x y z
N MET A 1 17.94 -10.34 16.32
CA MET A 1 16.73 -9.56 16.04
C MET A 1 16.35 -8.84 17.31
N GLU A 2 16.17 -7.54 17.27
CA GLU A 2 15.70 -6.78 18.43
C GLU A 2 14.18 -6.94 18.53
N SER A 3 13.69 -7.29 19.72
CA SER A 3 12.26 -7.44 19.99
C SER A 3 11.76 -6.22 20.76
N SER A 4 10.72 -5.57 20.26
CA SER A 4 10.00 -4.51 20.97
C SER A 4 8.61 -5.01 21.37
N THR A 5 8.12 -4.56 22.52
CA THR A 5 6.76 -4.89 22.97
C THR A 5 5.84 -3.69 22.75
N VAL A 6 4.67 -3.94 22.15
CA VAL A 6 3.62 -2.93 21.96
C VAL A 6 2.36 -3.37 22.69
N THR A 7 1.68 -2.43 23.35
CA THR A 7 0.39 -2.71 24.00
C THR A 7 -0.73 -2.57 22.98
N ILE A 8 -1.61 -3.59 22.91
CA ILE A 8 -2.81 -3.56 22.08
C ILE A 8 -4.05 -3.88 22.90
N GLY A 9 -5.22 -3.48 22.41
CA GLY A 9 -6.49 -3.80 23.04
C GLY A 9 -6.75 -5.31 23.10
N SER A 10 -7.45 -5.78 24.13
CA SER A 10 -7.76 -7.19 24.32
C SER A 10 -8.56 -7.80 23.17
N THR A 11 -9.46 -7.02 22.55
CA THR A 11 -10.21 -7.44 21.35
C THR A 11 -9.29 -7.62 20.14
N SER A 12 -8.35 -6.71 19.92
CA SER A 12 -7.37 -6.81 18.82
C SER A 12 -6.46 -8.02 19.00
N TYR A 13 -6.02 -8.27 20.24
CA TYR A 13 -5.23 -9.46 20.55
C TYR A 13 -5.99 -10.77 20.27
N LYS A 14 -7.26 -10.87 20.66
CA LYS A 14 -8.12 -12.02 20.32
C LYS A 14 -8.25 -12.21 18.81
N THR A 15 -8.43 -11.12 18.07
CA THR A 15 -8.50 -11.16 16.60
C THR A 15 -7.21 -11.71 16.00
N LEU A 16 -6.04 -11.26 16.48
CA LEU A 16 -4.74 -11.80 16.04
C LEU A 16 -4.61 -13.30 16.36
N GLN A 17 -5.07 -13.74 17.54
CA GLN A 17 -5.07 -15.16 17.91
C GLN A 17 -5.94 -16.01 16.97
N GLU A 18 -7.14 -15.54 16.63
CA GLU A 18 -8.04 -16.24 15.71
C GLU A 18 -7.46 -16.31 14.28
N LEU A 19 -6.84 -15.23 13.81
CA LEU A 19 -6.17 -15.18 12.51
C LEU A 19 -4.97 -16.13 12.45
N ALA A 20 -4.14 -16.15 13.50
CA ALA A 20 -3.02 -17.07 13.64
C ALA A 20 -3.49 -18.53 13.61
N ALA A 21 -4.54 -18.85 14.39
CA ALA A 21 -5.10 -20.20 14.44
C ALA A 21 -5.65 -20.69 13.08
N ARG A 22 -6.21 -19.78 12.27
CA ARG A 22 -6.77 -20.11 10.94
C ARG A 22 -5.72 -20.20 9.84
N SER A 23 -4.66 -19.40 9.92
CA SER A 23 -3.60 -19.33 8.91
C SER A 23 -2.47 -20.31 9.14
N GLY A 24 -2.29 -20.80 10.38
CA GLY A 24 -1.12 -21.58 10.78
C GLY A 24 0.13 -20.73 11.00
N GLU A 25 0.01 -19.40 10.92
CA GLU A 25 1.09 -18.44 11.14
C GLU A 25 1.13 -17.99 12.61
N SER A 26 2.27 -17.48 13.04
CA SER A 26 2.40 -16.87 14.36
C SER A 26 1.67 -15.53 14.43
N ILE A 27 1.30 -15.11 15.65
CA ILE A 27 0.72 -13.79 15.91
C ILE A 27 1.64 -12.66 15.41
N GLN A 28 2.95 -12.86 15.52
CA GLN A 28 3.95 -11.88 15.04
C GLN A 28 3.89 -11.74 13.52
N GLU A 29 3.90 -12.84 12.77
CA GLU A 29 3.82 -12.82 11.31
C GLU A 29 2.53 -12.16 10.81
N ILE A 30 1.39 -12.48 11.46
CA ILE A 30 0.11 -11.84 11.14
C ILE A 30 0.15 -10.34 11.43
N LEU A 31 0.75 -9.93 12.56
CA LEU A 31 0.88 -8.51 12.91
C LEU A 31 1.79 -7.76 11.91
N GLU A 32 2.93 -8.35 11.53
CA GLU A 32 3.84 -7.77 10.53
C GLU A 32 3.15 -7.62 9.17
N LYS A 33 2.41 -8.64 8.72
CA LYS A 33 1.61 -8.58 7.49
C LYS A 33 0.54 -7.50 7.55
N ALA A 34 -0.17 -7.38 8.67
CA ALA A 34 -1.20 -6.36 8.84
C ALA A 34 -0.62 -4.94 8.80
N ILE A 35 0.53 -4.72 9.44
CA ILE A 35 1.24 -3.43 9.40
C ILE A 35 1.69 -3.11 7.97
N GLU A 36 2.27 -4.07 7.25
CA GLU A 36 2.72 -3.86 5.88
C GLU A 36 1.55 -3.56 4.94
N GLN A 37 0.41 -4.25 5.11
CA GLN A 37 -0.81 -3.95 4.36
C GLN A 37 -1.30 -2.53 4.64
N TYR A 38 -1.35 -2.11 5.91
CA TYR A 38 -1.77 -0.75 6.28
C TYR A 38 -0.81 0.31 5.71
N ARG A 39 0.50 0.06 5.76
CA ARG A 39 1.52 0.94 5.16
C ARG A 39 1.29 1.11 3.66
N ARG A 40 1.10 0.01 2.92
CA ARG A 40 0.82 0.04 1.46
C ARG A 40 -0.48 0.76 1.15
N GLN A 41 -1.52 0.51 1.94
CA GLN A 41 -2.80 1.20 1.79
C GLN A 41 -2.62 2.71 1.94
N LYS A 42 -1.94 3.17 3.00
CA LYS A 42 -1.70 4.60 3.22
C LYS A 42 -0.88 5.24 2.11
N PHE A 43 0.16 4.55 1.64
CA PHE A 43 0.95 5.01 0.50
C PHE A 43 0.09 5.20 -0.77
N LEU A 44 -0.78 4.24 -1.08
CA LEU A 44 -1.66 4.35 -2.25
C LEU A 44 -2.75 5.42 -2.07
N GLU A 45 -3.29 5.58 -0.86
CA GLU A 45 -4.24 6.66 -0.54
C GLU A 45 -3.61 8.04 -0.76
N GLU A 46 -2.38 8.25 -0.29
CA GLU A 46 -1.62 9.49 -0.49
C GLU A 46 -1.32 9.75 -1.97
N ALA A 47 -0.86 8.74 -2.71
CA ALA A 47 -0.61 8.85 -4.14
C ALA A 47 -1.90 9.22 -4.91
N ASN A 48 -3.02 8.55 -4.60
CA ASN A 48 -4.31 8.85 -5.22
C ASN A 48 -4.79 10.27 -4.90
N GLN A 49 -4.60 10.74 -3.67
CA GLN A 49 -4.92 12.11 -3.29
C GLN A 49 -4.07 13.12 -4.07
N ALA A 50 -2.77 12.86 -4.23
CA ALA A 50 -1.87 13.69 -5.02
C ALA A 50 -2.31 13.77 -6.49
N TYR A 51 -2.66 12.63 -7.12
CA TYR A 51 -3.19 12.61 -8.48
C TYR A 51 -4.55 13.32 -8.60
N ALA A 52 -5.43 13.17 -7.63
CA ALA A 52 -6.71 13.88 -7.61
C ALA A 52 -6.51 15.40 -7.51
N ALA A 53 -5.57 15.86 -6.68
CA ALA A 53 -5.20 17.26 -6.60
C ALA A 53 -4.57 17.77 -7.91
N LEU A 54 -3.69 16.97 -8.53
CA LEU A 54 -3.06 17.28 -9.82
C LEU A 54 -4.10 17.46 -10.92
N ARG A 55 -5.10 16.56 -11.00
CA ARG A 55 -6.20 16.65 -11.99
C ARG A 55 -7.06 17.91 -11.86
N ASN A 56 -7.12 18.51 -10.67
CA ASN A 56 -7.83 19.78 -10.46
C ASN A 56 -7.02 21.00 -10.92
N ASN A 57 -5.77 20.81 -11.36
CA ASN A 57 -4.94 21.83 -12.00
C ASN A 57 -4.79 21.49 -13.50
N PRO A 58 -5.56 22.13 -14.40
CA PRO A 58 -5.57 21.78 -15.82
C PRO A 58 -4.21 21.88 -16.52
N GLU A 59 -3.38 22.86 -16.17
CA GLU A 59 -2.06 23.05 -16.77
C GLU A 59 -1.10 21.94 -16.36
N ALA A 60 -1.02 21.66 -15.06
CA ALA A 60 -0.17 20.59 -14.54
C ALA A 60 -0.67 19.20 -14.98
N TRP A 61 -1.98 19.01 -15.09
CA TRP A 61 -2.56 17.77 -15.61
C TRP A 61 -2.23 17.55 -17.10
N ALA A 62 -2.30 18.59 -17.93
CA ALA A 62 -1.90 18.49 -19.34
C ALA A 62 -0.44 18.08 -19.47
N SER A 63 0.45 18.66 -18.67
CA SER A 63 1.88 18.29 -18.66
C SER A 63 2.12 16.83 -18.26
N GLU A 64 1.37 16.31 -17.27
CA GLU A 64 1.49 14.90 -16.88
C GLU A 64 1.00 13.94 -17.97
N ILE A 65 -0.07 14.31 -18.69
CA ILE A 65 -0.57 13.52 -19.83
C ILE A 65 0.44 13.52 -20.97
N GLU A 66 1.02 14.67 -21.32
CA GLU A 66 2.08 14.74 -22.34
C GLU A 66 3.28 13.87 -21.99
N GLU A 67 3.72 13.89 -20.72
CA GLU A 67 4.78 13.01 -20.25
C GLU A 67 4.37 11.54 -20.40
N ARG A 68 3.18 11.16 -19.95
CA ARG A 68 2.69 9.78 -20.02
C ARG A 68 2.61 9.26 -21.45
N GLU A 69 2.10 10.07 -22.38
CA GLU A 69 2.03 9.72 -23.80
C GLU A 69 3.44 9.55 -24.41
N ALA A 70 4.43 10.34 -23.97
CA ALA A 70 5.81 10.17 -24.39
C ALA A 70 6.42 8.84 -23.92
N TRP A 71 5.99 8.31 -22.77
CA TRP A 71 6.44 7.01 -22.25
C TRP A 71 5.72 5.81 -22.91
N ASP A 72 4.46 5.99 -23.35
CA ASP A 72 3.65 4.94 -23.96
C ASP A 72 4.27 4.33 -25.24
N VAL A 73 5.25 4.99 -25.86
CA VAL A 73 6.02 4.45 -27.00
C VAL A 73 6.77 3.14 -26.66
N THR A 74 7.07 2.92 -25.38
CA THR A 74 7.77 1.72 -24.88
C THR A 74 6.82 0.64 -24.37
N LEU A 75 5.50 0.83 -24.47
CA LEU A 75 4.48 -0.07 -23.91
C LEU A 75 4.57 -1.52 -24.46
N ALA A 76 5.00 -1.66 -25.71
CA ALA A 76 5.10 -2.96 -26.38
C ALA A 76 6.49 -3.63 -26.27
N ASP A 77 7.45 -2.98 -25.61
CA ASP A 77 8.82 -3.47 -25.55
C ASP A 77 8.87 -4.81 -24.79
N GLY A 78 9.45 -5.84 -25.42
CA GLY A 78 9.64 -7.16 -24.81
C GLY A 78 8.39 -8.07 -24.80
N LEU A 79 7.36 -7.75 -25.58
CA LEU A 79 6.15 -8.58 -25.74
C LEU A 79 6.21 -9.60 -26.90
N GLU A 80 7.40 -9.91 -27.44
CA GLU A 80 7.64 -11.00 -28.40
C GLU A 80 7.72 -12.40 -27.74
#